data_AF-A0A8T7I1B8-F1
#
_entry.id   AF-A0A8T7I1B8-F1
#
_cell.length_a   1.000
_cell.length_b   1.000
_cell.length_c   1.000
_cell.angle_alpha   90.00
_cell.angle_beta   90.00
_cell.angle_gamma   90.00
#
_symmetry.space_group_name_H-M   'P 1'
#
loop_
_entity.id
_entity.type
_entity.pdbx_description
1 polymer ?
#
loop_
_entity_poly.entity_id
_entity_poly.type
_entity_poly.pdbx_seq_one_letter_code
_entity_poly.pdbx_strand_id
1 'polypeptide(L)'
;MNKKQFLNTYKKIDSLNQNREEATPSSKIYRSKSDERLIKDFHYAKFQKNLHNAQKSEALKELLEKEDWNEEDTEKLLNSLR
;
A
#
# COMPACT_ATOMS: atom_id res chain seq x y z
N MET A 1 7.14 -6.55 -16.87
CA MET A 1 6.94 -5.10 -16.65
C MET A 1 8.12 -4.60 -15.82
N ASN A 2 8.85 -3.56 -16.24
CA ASN A 2 10.13 -3.22 -15.60
C ASN A 2 9.89 -2.63 -14.20
N LYS A 3 10.67 -3.04 -13.18
CA LYS A 3 10.62 -2.54 -11.79
C LYS A 3 10.62 -1.01 -11.70
N LYS A 4 11.38 -0.36 -12.59
CA LYS A 4 11.41 1.12 -12.72
C LYS A 4 10.06 1.70 -13.16
N GLN A 5 9.36 1.03 -14.08
CA GLN A 5 8.04 1.46 -14.54
C GLN A 5 7.01 1.38 -13.41
N PHE A 6 7.03 0.31 -12.60
CA PHE A 6 6.13 0.17 -11.44
C PHE A 6 6.40 1.22 -10.36
N LEU A 7 7.67 1.49 -10.03
CA LEU A 7 8.00 2.55 -9.07
C LEU A 7 7.63 3.94 -9.59
N ASN A 8 7.81 4.17 -10.89
CA ASN A 8 7.44 5.44 -11.52
C ASN A 8 5.92 5.64 -11.57
N THR A 9 5.13 4.59 -11.80
CA THR A 9 3.66 4.70 -11.74
C THR A 9 3.21 5.00 -10.33
N TYR A 10 3.77 4.34 -9.31
CA TYR A 10 3.45 4.63 -7.91
C TYR A 10 3.77 6.08 -7.53
N LYS A 11 4.97 6.57 -7.86
CA LYS A 11 5.36 7.98 -7.64
C LYS A 11 4.46 8.97 -8.37
N LYS A 12 4.01 8.65 -9.59
CA LYS A 12 3.11 9.49 -10.38
C LYS A 12 1.70 9.55 -9.75
N ILE A 13 1.21 8.45 -9.18
CA ILE A 13 -0.06 8.41 -8.47
C ILE A 13 0.03 9.23 -7.17
N ASP A 14 1.14 9.10 -6.44
CA ASP A 14 1.38 9.84 -5.20
C ASP A 14 1.44 11.36 -5.45
N SER A 15 2.13 11.80 -6.50
CA SER A 15 2.17 13.22 -6.88
C SER A 15 0.83 13.75 -7.40
N LEU A 16 0.00 12.91 -8.05
CA LEU A 16 -1.38 13.27 -8.42
C LEU A 16 -2.28 13.47 -7.19
N ASN A 17 -2.03 12.74 -6.09
CA ASN A 17 -2.75 12.91 -4.84
C ASN A 17 -2.30 14.16 -4.06
N GLN A 18 -1.02 14.54 -4.15
CA GLN A 18 -0.49 15.76 -3.52
C GLN A 18 -1.04 17.06 -4.14
N ASN A 19 -1.41 17.05 -5.42
CA ASN A 19 -1.99 18.23 -6.09
C ASN A 19 -3.50 18.41 -5.83
N ARG A 20 -4.14 17.55 -5.03
CA ARG A 20 -5.52 17.71 -4.57
C ARG A 20 -5.55 18.42 -3.22
N GLU A 21 -5.03 19.64 -3.16
CA GLU A 21 -5.32 20.58 -2.06
C GLU A 21 -6.58 21.40 -2.39
N GLU A 22 -7.70 20.72 -2.65
CA GLU A 22 -9.00 21.36 -2.43
C GLU A 22 -9.45 20.98 -1.04
N ALA A 23 -9.48 21.97 -0.15
CA ALA A 23 -10.13 21.91 1.14
C ALA A 23 -11.62 21.65 0.93
N THR A 24 -11.97 20.37 0.74
CA THR A 24 -13.34 19.92 0.88
C THR A 24 -13.79 20.36 2.28
N PRO A 25 -14.96 21.02 2.43
CA PRO A 25 -15.50 21.27 3.76
C PRO A 25 -15.54 19.92 4.44
N SER A 26 -14.98 19.83 5.65
CA SER A 26 -14.88 18.60 6.44
C SER A 26 -16.25 17.93 6.52
N SER A 27 -16.58 17.15 5.49
CA SER A 27 -17.59 16.13 5.58
C SER A 27 -16.97 15.20 6.59
N LYS A 28 -17.62 15.08 7.74
CA LYS A 28 -17.15 14.16 8.78
C LYS A 28 -17.18 12.78 8.13
N ILE A 29 -16.05 12.36 7.56
CA ILE A 29 -15.83 11.05 6.93
C ILE A 29 -16.24 9.96 7.94
N TYR A 30 -16.03 10.27 9.22
CA TYR A 30 -16.39 9.44 10.36
C TYR A 30 -17.64 9.96 11.07
N ARG A 31 -18.54 9.05 11.45
CA ARG A 31 -19.78 9.37 12.15
C ARG A 31 -19.56 10.03 13.51
N SER A 32 -18.46 9.68 14.19
CA SER A 32 -18.06 10.24 15.48
C SER A 32 -16.54 10.24 15.66
N LYS A 33 -16.04 10.97 16.66
CA LYS A 33 -14.62 10.90 17.08
C LYS A 33 -14.22 9.51 17.59
N SER A 34 -15.16 8.79 18.19
CA SER A 34 -14.94 7.42 18.66
C SER A 34 -14.71 6.48 17.48
N ASP A 35 -15.55 6.59 16.44
CA ASP A 35 -15.43 5.78 15.23
C ASP A 35 -14.13 6.08 14.50
N GLU A 36 -13.75 7.35 14.40
CA GLU A 36 -12.47 7.75 13.82
C GLU A 36 -11.29 7.07 14.54
N ARG A 37 -11.28 7.10 15.88
CA ARG A 37 -10.23 6.45 16.67
C ARG A 37 -10.22 4.94 16.43
N LEU A 38 -11.38 4.29 16.51
CA LEU A 38 -11.49 2.84 16.30
C LEU A 38 -11.02 2.42 14.91
N ILE A 39 -11.42 3.15 13.88
CA ILE A 39 -11.03 2.89 12.50
C ILE A 39 -9.51 3.08 12.33
N LYS A 40 -8.93 4.15 12.88
CA LYS A 40 -7.48 4.38 12.86
C LYS A 40 -6.72 3.28 13.60
N ASP A 41 -7.16 2.90 14.79
CA ASP A 41 -6.53 1.83 15.58
C ASP A 41 -6.59 0.49 14.83
N PHE A 42 -7.73 0.18 14.20
CA PHE A 42 -7.87 -1.00 13.35
C PHE A 42 -6.92 -0.97 12.15
N HIS A 43 -6.84 0.16 11.43
CA HIS A 43 -5.92 0.31 10.31
C HIS A 43 -4.46 0.19 10.74
N TYR A 44 -4.10 0.77 11.89
CA TYR A 44 -2.76 0.66 12.44
C TYR A 44 -2.42 -0.80 12.79
N ALA A 45 -3.33 -1.52 13.45
CA ALA A 45 -3.14 -2.93 13.76
C ALA A 45 -2.99 -3.78 12.47
N LYS A 46 -3.81 -3.52 11.46
CA LYS A 46 -3.72 -4.19 10.16
C LYS A 46 -2.39 -3.88 9.46
N PHE A 47 -1.92 -2.64 9.50
CA PHE A 47 -0.63 -2.25 8.97
C PHE A 47 0.52 -2.99 9.66
N GLN A 48 0.52 -3.03 11.00
CA GLN A 48 1.53 -3.75 11.77
C GLN A 48 1.56 -5.24 11.43
N LYS A 49 0.38 -5.88 11.32
CA LYS A 49 0.27 -7.27 10.89
C LYS A 49 0.84 -7.49 9.49
N ASN A 50 0.49 -6.63 8.54
CA ASN A 50 0.97 -6.73 7.16
C ASN A 50 2.49 -6.50 7.07
N LEU A 51 3.02 -5.54 7.81
CA LEU A 51 4.46 -5.29 7.90
C LEU A 51 5.20 -6.51 8.43
N HIS A 52 4.69 -7.10 9.52
CA HIS A 52 5.26 -8.32 10.10
C HIS A 52 5.26 -9.49 9.11
N ASN A 53 4.16 -9.70 8.39
CA ASN A 53 4.06 -10.75 7.39
C ASN A 53 5.01 -10.51 6.22
N ALA A 54 5.13 -9.26 5.74
CA ALA A 54 6.04 -8.88 4.68
C ALA A 54 7.51 -9.14 5.05
N GLN A 55 7.91 -8.80 6.29
CA GLN A 55 9.27 -9.04 6.79
C GLN A 55 9.63 -10.53 6.89
N LYS A 56 8.63 -11.38 7.18
CA LYS A 56 8.80 -12.84 7.28
C LYS A 56 8.63 -13.59 5.96
N SER A 57 8.12 -12.93 4.92
CA SER A 57 7.85 -13.57 3.64
C SER A 57 9.13 -13.70 2.82
N GLU A 58 9.65 -14.92 2.70
CA GLU A 58 10.82 -15.20 1.87
C GLU A 58 10.53 -14.96 0.39
N ALA A 59 9.33 -15.34 -0.08
CA ALA A 59 8.88 -15.09 -1.44
C ALA A 59 8.88 -13.58 -1.79
N LEU A 60 8.53 -12.72 -0.83
CA LEU A 60 8.59 -11.27 -1.05
C LEU A 60 10.04 -10.77 -1.16
N LYS A 61 10.95 -11.30 -0.35
CA LYS A 61 12.39 -10.95 -0.42
C LYS A 61 12.99 -11.36 -1.75
N GLU A 62 12.75 -12.59 -2.19
CA GLU A 62 13.22 -13.10 -3.49
C GLU A 62 12.74 -12.21 -4.65
N LEU A 63 11.48 -11.77 -4.61
CA LEU A 63 10.92 -10.83 -5.59
C LEU A 63 11.59 -9.45 -5.53
N LEU A 64 11.93 -8.96 -4.34
CA LEU A 64 12.59 -7.65 -4.16
C LEU A 64 14.05 -7.64 -4.65
N GLU A 65 14.76 -8.75 -4.51
CA GLU A 65 16.15 -8.91 -4.94
C GLU A 65 16.26 -9.05 -6.47
N LYS A 66 15.22 -9.57 -7.13
CA LYS A 66 15.16 -9.67 -8.58
C LYS A 66 15.19 -8.28 -9.24
N GLU A 67 16.01 -8.16 -10.28
CA GLU A 67 16.22 -6.90 -11.00
C GLU A 67 15.04 -6.58 -11.94
N ASP A 68 14.57 -7.59 -12.67
CA ASP A 68 13.42 -7.50 -13.58
C ASP A 68 12.29 -8.45 -13.17
N TRP A 69 11.05 -7.96 -13.25
CA TRP A 69 9.85 -8.72 -12.95
C TRP A 69 9.15 -9.17 -14.22
N ASN A 70 8.86 -10.47 -14.29
CA ASN A 70 7.98 -11.05 -15.27
C ASN A 70 6.52 -11.12 -14.75
N GLU A 71 5.62 -11.63 -15.57
CA GLU A 71 4.19 -11.70 -15.24
C GLU A 71 3.89 -12.66 -14.08
N GLU A 72 4.64 -13.77 -14.01
CA GLU A 72 4.55 -14.74 -12.91
C GLU A 72 5.02 -14.14 -11.56
N ASP A 73 6.04 -13.28 -11.57
CA ASP A 73 6.53 -12.57 -10.38
C ASP A 73 5.45 -11.64 -9.82
N THR A 74 4.72 -10.95 -10.69
CA THR A 74 3.58 -10.12 -10.30
C THR A 74 2.41 -10.92 -9.76
N GLU A 75 2.11 -12.09 -10.35
CA GLU A 75 1.08 -12.99 -9.81
C GLU A 75 1.46 -13.56 -8.44
N LYS A 76 2.73 -13.96 -8.27
CA LYS A 76 3.26 -14.42 -6.97
C LYS A 76 3.14 -13.33 -5.91
N LEU A 77 3.49 -12.09 -6.24
CA LEU A 77 3.31 -10.96 -5.33
C LEU A 77 1.84 -10.79 -4.91
N LEU A 78 0.93 -10.77 -5.88
CA LEU A 78 -0.51 -10.57 -5.62
C LEU A 78 -1.10 -11.71 -4.77
N ASN A 79 -0.69 -12.95 -5.02
CA ASN A 79 -1.12 -14.09 -4.22
C ASN A 79 -0.57 -14.04 -2.79
N SER A 80 0.63 -13.49 -2.57
CA SER A 80 1.20 -13.33 -1.23
C SER A 80 0.54 -12.21 -0.39
N LEU A 81 -0.20 -11.31 -1.04
CA LEU A 81 -0.89 -10.17 -0.43
C LEU A 81 -2.37 -10.44 -0.10
N ARG A 82 -2.92 -11.56 -0.58
CA ARG A 82 -4.29 -12.02 -0.26
C ARG A 82 -4.34 -12.69 1.11
#